data_AF-A0A699HXK9-F1
#
_entry.id   AF-A0A699HXK9-F1
#
_cell.length_a   1.000
_cell.length_b   1.000
_cell.length_c   1.000
_cell.angle_alpha   90.00
_cell.angle_beta   90.00
_cell.angle_gamma   90.00
#
_symmetry.space_group_name_H-M   'P 1'
#
loop_
_entity.id
_entity.type
_entity.pdbx_description
1 polymer ?
#
loop_
_entity_poly.entity_id
_entity_poly.type
_entity_poly.pdbx_seq_one_letter_code
_entity_poly.pdbx_strand_id
1 'polypeptide(L)'
;MDILRPLSSARRGAKFVIVAIDYFTKWIEAKPLVKITGKEVICFVMDNIICRFGLPRIIVTDNEAQLVNDPFKSWCGSEAVIPTEIGMPTYRTLMIKEEYNKEEMRLNLVLLQDRREIAVVREVRYKTNMEQYYNKKVRPTGFRPREFVFRRNEANRTEDQGKLGPKWERPYRVMKAYENGSYKLQTLEDKVVPRTWHAINLRRCYM
;
A
#
# COMPACT_ATOMS: atom_id res chain seq x y z
N MET A 1 2.77 13.83 -8.87
CA MET A 1 2.51 14.15 -7.46
C MET A 1 1.29 15.04 -7.45
N ASP A 2 0.37 14.80 -6.53
CA ASP A 2 -0.86 15.56 -6.39
C ASP A 2 -1.19 15.71 -4.90
N ILE A 3 -1.96 16.74 -4.55
CA ILE A 3 -2.48 17.00 -3.22
C ILE A 3 -4.00 16.92 -3.28
N LEU A 4 -4.55 15.95 -2.55
CA LEU A 4 -5.98 15.77 -2.46
C LEU A 4 -6.63 16.96 -1.73
N ARG A 5 -7.80 17.37 -2.25
CA ARG A 5 -8.66 18.43 -1.71
C ARG A 5 -8.94 18.24 -0.21
N PRO A 6 -9.32 19.32 0.51
CA PRO A 6 -9.62 19.23 1.94
C PRO A 6 -10.62 18.11 2.24
N LEU A 7 -10.18 17.11 2.99
CA LEU A 7 -10.97 16.02 3.52
C LEU A 7 -11.56 16.42 4.88
N SER A 8 -12.56 15.66 5.33
CA SER A 8 -13.02 15.74 6.71
C SER A 8 -11.86 15.48 7.67
N SER A 9 -11.76 16.29 8.72
CA SER A 9 -10.60 16.28 9.63
C SER A 9 -10.39 14.88 10.21
N ALA A 10 -9.23 14.29 9.94
CA ALA A 10 -8.83 12.98 10.45
C ALA A 10 -8.15 13.12 11.83
N ARG A 11 -7.63 11.99 12.35
CA ARG A 11 -6.81 11.99 13.58
C ARG A 11 -5.69 13.03 13.48
N ARG A 12 -5.49 13.80 14.56
CA ARG A 12 -4.49 14.89 14.67
C ARG A 12 -4.78 16.11 13.77
N GLY A 13 -5.99 16.27 13.26
CA GLY A 13 -6.40 17.46 12.51
C GLY A 13 -5.88 17.52 11.08
N ALA A 14 -5.37 16.41 10.54
CA ALA A 14 -4.98 16.33 9.14
C ALA A 14 -6.20 16.47 8.22
N LYS A 15 -6.11 17.35 7.23
CA LYS A 15 -7.18 17.66 6.27
C LYS A 15 -6.76 17.44 4.82
N PHE A 16 -5.48 17.27 4.55
CA PHE A 16 -4.94 17.10 3.21
C PHE A 16 -4.15 15.81 3.13
N VAL A 17 -3.98 15.29 1.91
CA VAL A 17 -3.11 14.14 1.66
C VAL A 17 -2.27 14.47 0.45
N ILE A 18 -0.95 14.46 0.61
CA ILE A 18 -0.02 14.52 -0.52
C ILE A 18 0.24 13.10 -1.00
N VAL A 19 0.20 12.89 -2.32
CA VAL A 19 0.36 11.60 -2.98
C VAL A 19 1.39 11.71 -4.09
N ALA A 20 2.40 10.85 -4.07
CA ALA A 20 3.29 10.61 -5.19
C ALA A 20 3.07 9.20 -5.73
N ILE A 21 3.03 9.10 -7.05
CA ILE A 21 2.91 7.83 -7.75
C ILE A 21 4.15 7.71 -8.62
N ASP A 22 4.91 6.64 -8.43
CA ASP A 22 5.97 6.28 -9.35
C ASP A 22 5.35 5.82 -10.68
N TYR A 23 5.73 6.47 -11.77
CA TYR A 23 5.08 6.25 -13.05
C TYR A 23 5.28 4.83 -13.59
N PHE A 24 6.45 4.23 -13.33
CA PHE A 24 6.86 2.93 -13.87
C PHE A 24 6.24 1.76 -13.09
N THR A 25 6.45 1.74 -11.78
CA THR A 25 5.97 0.66 -10.89
C THR A 25 4.52 0.85 -10.44
N LYS A 26 3.94 2.04 -10.68
CA LYS A 26 2.67 2.47 -10.09
C LYS A 26 2.67 2.44 -8.55
N TRP A 27 3.84 2.44 -7.92
CA TRP A 27 3.97 2.50 -6.47
C TRP A 27 3.44 3.83 -5.94
N ILE A 28 2.72 3.80 -4.82
CA ILE A 28 2.05 4.97 -4.25
C ILE A 28 2.63 5.28 -2.88
N GLU A 29 3.12 6.50 -2.71
CA GLU A 29 3.50 7.08 -1.43
C GLU A 29 2.50 8.17 -1.05
N ALA A 30 1.97 8.12 0.17
CA ALA A 30 0.96 9.07 0.63
C ALA A 30 1.22 9.52 2.08
N LYS A 31 1.10 10.83 2.34
CA LYS A 31 1.27 11.41 3.68
C LYS A 31 0.10 12.34 4.02
N PRO A 32 -0.54 12.18 5.18
CA PRO A 32 -1.56 13.13 5.64
C PRO A 32 -0.90 14.42 6.15
N LEU A 33 -1.49 15.56 5.81
CA LEU A 33 -1.01 16.91 6.16
C LEU A 33 -2.12 17.73 6.83
N VAL A 34 -1.75 18.55 7.80
CA VAL A 34 -2.65 19.51 8.46
C VAL A 34 -2.81 20.79 7.62
N LYS A 35 -1.71 21.26 7.02
CA LYS A 35 -1.65 22.41 6.14
C LYS A 35 -0.76 22.08 4.94
N ILE A 36 -1.07 22.65 3.79
CA ILE A 36 -0.25 22.57 2.59
C ILE A 36 0.81 23.67 2.70
N THR A 37 2.06 23.29 2.90
CA THR A 37 3.22 24.21 2.95
C THR A 37 4.39 23.56 2.25
N GLY A 38 5.27 24.34 1.62
CA GLY A 38 6.38 23.79 0.83
C GLY A 38 7.37 23.03 1.67
N LYS A 39 7.56 23.42 2.93
CA LYS A 39 8.37 22.65 3.86
C LYS A 39 7.85 21.22 4.00
N GLU A 40 6.53 21.02 4.10
CA GLU A 40 5.94 19.68 4.19
C GLU A 40 6.09 18.90 2.89
N VAL A 41 5.99 19.57 1.73
CA VAL A 41 6.19 18.97 0.40
C VAL A 41 7.65 18.54 0.21
N ILE A 42 8.60 19.42 0.54
CA ILE A 42 10.05 19.12 0.54
C ILE A 42 10.34 17.94 1.46
N CYS A 43 9.83 17.97 2.70
CA CYS A 43 10.00 16.86 3.64
C CYS A 43 9.41 15.56 3.09
N PHE A 44 8.24 15.62 2.43
CA PHE A 44 7.64 14.44 1.81
C PHE A 44 8.51 13.85 0.71
N VAL A 45 8.97 14.67 -0.25
CA VAL A 45 9.83 14.24 -1.36
C VAL A 45 11.14 13.69 -0.83
N MET A 46 11.79 14.38 0.11
CA MET A 46 13.06 13.92 0.64
C MET A 46 12.94 12.63 1.45
N ASP A 47 12.00 12.56 2.40
CA ASP A 47 11.89 11.40 3.29
C ASP A 47 11.36 10.15 2.58
N ASN A 48 10.37 10.31 1.69
CA ASN A 48 9.63 9.18 1.12
C ASN A 48 10.05 8.83 -0.31
N ILE A 49 10.69 9.76 -1.03
CA ILE A 49 11.16 9.52 -2.41
C ILE A 49 12.69 9.43 -2.43
N ILE A 50 13.39 10.51 -2.12
CA ILE A 50 14.85 10.60 -2.32
C ILE A 50 15.63 9.68 -1.38
N CYS A 51 15.25 9.63 -0.11
CA CYS A 51 15.91 8.77 0.87
C CYS A 51 15.59 7.27 0.68
N ARG A 52 14.59 6.92 -0.14
CA ARG A 52 14.22 5.51 -0.37
C ARG A 52 14.65 5.00 -1.73
N PHE A 53 14.38 5.80 -2.76
CA PHE A 53 14.56 5.42 -4.16
C PHE A 53 15.69 6.18 -4.86
N GLY A 54 16.25 7.20 -4.21
CA GLY A 54 17.24 8.10 -4.81
C GLY A 54 16.59 9.29 -5.53
N LEU A 55 17.42 10.10 -6.17
CA LEU A 55 16.97 11.33 -6.84
C LEU A 55 16.10 10.97 -8.05
N PRO A 56 14.80 11.35 -8.06
CA PRO A 56 13.97 11.14 -9.23
C PRO A 56 14.46 12.04 -10.36
N ARG A 57 14.46 11.52 -11.59
CA ARG A 57 14.85 12.31 -12.77
C ARG A 57 13.88 13.47 -13.04
N ILE A 58 12.58 13.25 -12.80
CA ILE A 58 11.51 14.22 -13.06
C ILE A 58 10.42 14.06 -12.00
N ILE A 59 9.92 15.16 -11.46
CA ILE A 59 8.71 15.19 -10.61
C ILE A 59 7.65 16.02 -11.35
N VAL A 60 6.58 15.36 -11.78
CA VAL A 60 5.43 16.05 -12.39
C VAL A 60 4.41 16.36 -11.31
N THR A 61 3.92 17.60 -11.25
CA THR A 61 2.87 18.06 -10.34
C THR A 61 1.81 18.83 -11.12
N ASP A 62 0.54 18.61 -10.81
CA ASP A 62 -0.62 19.21 -11.48
C ASP A 62 -1.15 20.47 -10.76
N ASN A 63 -0.84 20.63 -9.47
CA ASN A 63 -1.28 21.75 -8.66
C ASN A 63 -0.32 22.95 -8.73
N GLU A 64 -0.39 23.69 -9.84
CA GLU A 64 0.40 24.91 -10.04
C GLU A 64 0.10 25.97 -8.96
N ALA A 65 -1.16 26.31 -8.66
CA ALA A 65 -1.45 27.44 -7.76
C ALA A 65 -0.99 27.28 -6.29
N GLN A 66 -0.93 26.05 -5.78
CA GLN A 66 -0.58 25.78 -4.36
C GLN A 66 0.92 25.57 -4.13
N LEU A 67 1.70 25.38 -5.20
CA LEU A 67 3.14 25.11 -5.16
C LEU A 67 3.98 26.16 -5.92
N VAL A 68 3.35 27.04 -6.71
CA VAL A 68 4.04 28.04 -7.57
C VAL A 68 4.68 29.19 -6.79
N ASN A 69 4.18 29.53 -5.60
CA ASN A 69 4.72 30.60 -4.72
C ASN A 69 5.47 30.06 -3.49
N ASP A 70 5.82 28.77 -3.51
CA ASP A 70 6.19 28.00 -2.33
C ASP A 70 7.70 27.71 -2.33
N PRO A 71 8.41 27.72 -1.18
CA PRO A 71 9.80 27.27 -1.04
C PRO A 71 10.17 25.96 -1.75
N PHE A 72 9.19 25.11 -2.07
CA PHE A 72 9.38 23.91 -2.90
C PHE A 72 9.94 24.24 -4.30
N LYS A 73 9.46 25.30 -4.97
CA LYS A 73 9.97 25.71 -6.28
C LYS A 73 11.41 26.19 -6.20
N SER A 74 11.77 26.94 -5.16
CA SER A 74 13.17 27.34 -4.92
C SER A 74 14.06 26.14 -4.60
N TRP A 75 13.52 25.16 -3.88
CA TRP A 75 14.25 23.99 -3.43
C TRP A 75 14.54 22.98 -4.55
N CYS A 76 13.63 22.84 -5.51
CA CYS A 76 13.90 22.13 -6.76
C CYS A 76 14.89 22.89 -7.68
N GLY A 77 15.37 24.08 -7.27
CA GLY A 77 16.06 25.02 -8.14
C GLY A 77 15.11 25.65 -9.15
N SER A 78 15.59 26.57 -10.00
CA SER A 78 14.83 27.03 -11.18
C SER A 78 14.57 25.93 -12.24
N GLU A 79 14.72 24.65 -11.84
CA GLU A 79 14.72 23.39 -12.59
C GLU A 79 13.44 22.56 -12.41
N ALA A 80 12.37 23.13 -11.85
CA ALA A 80 11.05 22.50 -11.95
C ALA A 80 10.61 22.50 -13.43
N VAL A 81 10.85 21.39 -14.13
CA VAL A 81 10.53 21.23 -15.55
C VAL A 81 9.02 21.14 -15.73
N ILE A 82 8.44 22.14 -16.37
CA ILE A 82 7.03 22.20 -16.75
C ILE A 82 6.78 21.13 -17.83
N PRO A 83 5.61 20.48 -17.90
CA PRO A 83 5.34 19.44 -18.91
C PRO A 83 5.71 19.79 -20.35
N THR A 84 5.65 21.06 -20.74
CA THR A 84 6.02 21.54 -22.08
C THR A 84 7.52 21.46 -22.38
N GLU A 85 8.39 21.66 -21.39
CA GLU A 85 9.86 21.57 -21.54
C GLU A 85 10.35 20.10 -21.64
N ILE A 86 9.47 19.12 -21.39
CA ILE A 86 9.74 17.68 -21.55
C ILE A 86 9.76 17.28 -23.04
N GLY A 87 8.96 17.96 -23.87
CA GLY A 87 8.91 17.70 -25.32
C GLY A 87 10.00 18.43 -26.12
N MET A 88 10.62 19.47 -25.55
CA MET A 88 11.66 20.28 -26.19
C MET A 88 12.72 20.69 -25.16
N PRO A 89 13.93 20.10 -25.17
CA PRO A 89 14.97 20.46 -24.22
C PRO A 89 15.42 21.91 -24.44
N THR A 90 15.44 22.71 -23.37
CA THR A 90 15.92 24.10 -23.41
C THR A 90 17.39 24.20 -22.99
N TYR A 91 18.02 25.35 -23.23
CA TYR A 91 19.41 25.64 -22.82
C TYR A 91 19.68 25.42 -21.32
N ARG A 92 18.63 25.47 -20.49
CA ARG A 92 18.68 25.21 -19.04
C ARG A 92 19.02 23.76 -18.73
N THR A 93 18.42 22.81 -19.46
CA THR A 93 18.70 21.37 -19.34
C THR A 93 20.08 21.00 -19.90
N LEU A 94 20.56 21.74 -20.90
CA LEU A 94 21.81 21.44 -21.59
C LEU A 94 23.08 21.90 -20.83
N MET A 95 22.96 22.83 -19.88
CA MET A 95 24.10 23.56 -19.29
C MET A 95 24.17 23.50 -17.75
N ILE A 96 23.85 22.35 -17.14
CA ILE A 96 24.07 22.14 -15.69
C ILE A 96 25.60 22.04 -15.45
N LYS A 97 26.15 22.91 -14.61
CA LYS A 97 27.56 22.87 -14.17
C LYS A 97 27.65 22.25 -12.78
N GLU A 98 28.29 21.08 -12.68
CA GLU A 98 28.37 20.22 -11.47
C GLU A 98 29.40 20.66 -10.40
N GLU A 99 30.08 21.81 -10.54
CA GLU A 99 31.37 22.02 -9.89
C GLU A 99 31.42 22.76 -8.53
N TYR A 100 30.32 23.16 -7.90
CA TYR A 100 30.42 23.97 -6.66
C TYR A 100 30.05 23.26 -5.34
N ASN A 101 31.08 23.24 -4.47
CA ASN A 101 31.14 23.05 -3.00
C ASN A 101 31.27 21.63 -2.43
N LYS A 102 32.48 21.05 -2.51
CA LYS A 102 32.83 19.70 -1.97
C LYS A 102 32.54 19.50 -0.48
N GLU A 103 32.67 20.53 0.36
CA GLU A 103 32.52 20.38 1.81
C GLU A 103 31.05 20.46 2.25
N GLU A 104 30.29 21.37 1.62
CA GLU A 104 28.82 21.39 1.74
C GLU A 104 28.19 20.12 1.14
N MET A 105 28.75 19.61 0.04
CA MET A 105 28.38 18.33 -0.55
C MET A 105 28.64 17.16 0.40
N ARG A 106 29.74 17.17 1.17
CA ARG A 106 30.01 16.16 2.21
C ARG A 106 29.02 16.20 3.38
N LEU A 107 28.72 17.39 3.90
CA LEU A 107 27.71 17.54 4.96
C LEU A 107 26.32 17.12 4.47
N ASN A 108 25.97 17.45 3.24
CA ASN A 108 24.74 16.98 2.60
C ASN A 108 24.71 15.47 2.42
N LEU A 109 25.84 14.83 2.05
CA LEU A 109 25.95 13.39 1.92
C LEU A 109 25.75 12.66 3.26
N VAL A 110 26.35 13.16 4.34
CA VAL A 110 26.17 12.59 5.70
C VAL A 110 24.73 12.76 6.17
N LEU A 111 24.16 13.96 6.04
CA LEU A 111 22.76 14.20 6.38
C LEU A 111 21.80 13.34 5.56
N LEU A 112 22.12 13.06 4.29
CA LEU A 112 21.35 12.14 3.46
C LEU A 112 21.46 10.70 3.94
N GLN A 113 22.64 10.25 4.40
CA GLN A 113 22.82 8.91 4.98
C GLN A 113 21.95 8.74 6.23
N ASP A 114 21.99 9.69 7.17
CA ASP A 114 21.15 9.65 8.38
C ASP A 114 19.65 9.55 8.04
N ARG A 115 19.20 10.32 7.04
CA ARG A 115 17.80 10.28 6.60
C ARG A 115 17.44 8.97 5.90
N ARG A 116 18.37 8.35 5.16
CA ARG A 116 18.19 7.02 4.58
C ARG A 116 18.05 5.96 5.67
N GLU A 117 18.87 6.00 6.71
CA GLU A 117 18.76 5.07 7.84
C GLU A 117 17.40 5.20 8.53
N ILE A 118 16.94 6.42 8.78
CA ILE A 118 15.59 6.67 9.31
C ILE A 118 14.51 6.12 8.38
N ALA A 119 14.66 6.28 7.06
CA ALA A 119 13.71 5.76 6.09
C ALA A 119 13.64 4.23 6.10
N VAL A 120 14.79 3.55 6.22
CA VAL A 120 14.87 2.08 6.37
C VAL A 120 14.17 1.63 7.65
N VAL A 121 14.42 2.28 8.79
CA VAL A 121 13.76 1.96 10.06
C VAL A 121 12.24 2.16 9.96
N ARG A 122 11.78 3.23 9.31
CA ARG A 122 10.34 3.47 9.06
C ARG A 122 9.72 2.37 8.20
N GLU A 123 10.42 1.92 7.16
CA GLU A 123 9.93 0.85 6.27
C GLU A 123 9.80 -0.48 7.01
N VAL A 124 10.83 -0.87 7.78
CA VAL A 124 10.78 -2.06 8.62
C VAL A 124 9.59 -1.98 9.57
N ARG A 125 9.43 -0.85 10.26
CA ARG A 125 8.30 -0.63 11.17
C ARG A 125 6.95 -0.70 10.47
N TYR A 126 6.83 -0.15 9.26
CA TYR A 126 5.59 -0.23 8.47
C TYR A 126 5.23 -1.67 8.13
N LYS A 127 6.20 -2.45 7.62
CA LYS A 127 6.02 -3.88 7.30
C LYS A 127 5.66 -4.68 8.54
N THR A 128 6.38 -4.49 9.65
CA THR A 128 6.10 -5.17 10.92
C THR A 128 4.71 -4.81 11.47
N ASN A 129 4.32 -3.53 11.46
CA ASN A 129 2.98 -3.12 11.92
C ASN A 129 1.87 -3.72 11.05
N MET A 130 2.07 -3.78 9.74
CA MET A 130 1.12 -4.39 8.80
C MET A 130 0.98 -5.89 9.06
N GLU A 131 2.10 -6.58 9.26
CA GLU A 131 2.12 -7.99 9.64
C GLU A 131 1.43 -8.24 10.98
N GLN A 132 1.76 -7.48 12.02
CA GLN A 132 1.13 -7.59 13.34
C GLN A 132 -0.38 -7.36 13.27
N TYR A 133 -0.81 -6.35 12.51
CA TYR A 133 -2.23 -6.07 12.30
C TYR A 133 -2.94 -7.24 11.60
N TYR A 134 -2.31 -7.81 10.56
CA TYR A 134 -2.82 -8.97 9.85
C TYR A 134 -2.90 -10.19 10.80
N ASN A 135 -1.79 -10.55 11.44
CA ASN A 135 -1.68 -11.70 12.35
C ASN A 135 -2.64 -11.59 13.55
N LYS A 136 -2.87 -10.39 14.10
CA LYS A 136 -3.84 -10.16 15.17
C LYS A 136 -5.29 -10.49 14.74
N LYS A 137 -5.59 -10.37 13.45
CA LYS A 137 -6.93 -10.63 12.90
C LYS A 137 -7.09 -12.06 12.39
N VAL A 138 -6.01 -12.71 11.99
CA VAL A 138 -6.04 -14.11 11.55
C VAL A 138 -6.34 -15.00 12.74
N ARG A 139 -7.48 -15.70 12.68
CA ARG A 139 -7.79 -16.80 13.61
C ARG A 139 -7.46 -18.11 12.91
N PRO A 140 -6.48 -18.91 13.40
CA PRO A 140 -6.24 -20.23 12.84
C PRO A 140 -7.52 -21.05 13.00
N THR A 141 -8.08 -21.45 11.86
CA THR A 141 -9.34 -22.19 11.81
C THR A 141 -9.01 -23.63 11.45
N GLY A 142 -8.98 -24.49 12.45
CA GLY A 142 -8.78 -25.93 12.29
C GLY A 142 -10.07 -26.69 12.60
N PHE A 143 -10.35 -27.75 11.85
CA PHE A 143 -11.48 -28.64 12.09
C PHE A 143 -10.99 -30.05 12.41
N ARG A 144 -11.65 -30.73 13.35
CA ARG A 144 -11.30 -32.13 13.66
C ARG A 144 -12.14 -33.08 12.82
N PRO A 145 -11.62 -34.29 12.49
CA PRO A 145 -12.47 -35.35 11.95
C PRO A 145 -13.70 -35.55 12.83
N ARG A 146 -14.84 -35.79 12.19
CA ARG A 146 -16.20 -35.90 12.74
C ARG A 146 -16.89 -34.60 13.18
N GLU A 147 -16.21 -33.45 13.18
CA GLU A 147 -16.89 -32.15 13.39
C GLU A 147 -17.81 -31.81 12.21
N PHE A 148 -18.87 -31.06 12.50
CA PHE A 148 -19.75 -30.53 11.46
C PHE A 148 -19.27 -29.15 11.01
N VAL A 149 -19.35 -28.92 9.70
CA VAL A 149 -18.96 -27.67 9.05
C VAL A 149 -19.97 -27.29 7.98
N PHE A 150 -20.23 -25.99 7.86
CA PHE A 150 -20.90 -25.42 6.71
C PHE A 150 -19.90 -25.17 5.59
N ARG A 151 -20.32 -25.42 4.35
CA ARG A 151 -19.53 -25.13 3.15
C ARG A 151 -19.97 -23.82 2.52
N ARG A 152 -19.04 -22.99 2.05
CA ARG A 152 -19.36 -21.74 1.34
C ARG A 152 -19.91 -22.03 -0.06
N ASN A 153 -21.08 -21.51 -0.39
CA ASN A 153 -21.79 -21.79 -1.65
C ASN A 153 -21.09 -21.14 -2.87
N GLU A 154 -20.53 -19.93 -2.72
CA GLU A 154 -19.85 -19.18 -3.79
C GLU A 154 -18.72 -19.96 -4.50
N ALA A 155 -18.09 -20.91 -3.79
CA ALA A 155 -16.94 -21.65 -4.30
C ALA A 155 -17.30 -22.81 -5.26
N ASN A 156 -18.59 -23.20 -5.34
CA ASN A 156 -19.06 -24.24 -6.26
C ASN A 156 -20.31 -23.86 -7.05
N ARG A 157 -21.08 -22.85 -6.59
CA ARG A 157 -22.38 -22.45 -7.16
C ARG A 157 -23.36 -23.63 -7.36
N THR A 158 -23.31 -24.63 -6.47
CA THR A 158 -24.18 -25.82 -6.59
C THR A 158 -25.66 -25.48 -6.47
N GLU A 159 -25.99 -24.39 -5.77
CA GLU A 159 -27.33 -23.81 -5.74
C GLU A 159 -27.22 -22.36 -6.22
N ASP A 160 -27.60 -22.09 -7.47
CA ASP A 160 -27.58 -20.76 -8.07
C ASP A 160 -28.71 -19.91 -7.50
N GLN A 161 -28.54 -19.42 -6.27
CA GLN A 161 -29.57 -18.70 -5.52
C GLN A 161 -29.50 -17.17 -5.72
N GLY A 162 -28.78 -16.68 -6.73
CA GLY A 162 -28.61 -15.25 -6.98
C GLY A 162 -28.00 -14.50 -5.79
N LYS A 163 -28.12 -13.17 -5.80
CA LYS A 163 -27.50 -12.27 -4.79
C LYS A 163 -28.07 -12.42 -3.37
N LEU A 164 -29.26 -13.01 -3.23
CA LEU A 164 -29.99 -13.18 -1.96
C LEU A 164 -29.94 -14.60 -1.39
N GLY A 165 -29.24 -15.52 -2.06
CA GLY A 165 -29.06 -16.87 -1.56
C GLY A 165 -28.30 -16.96 -0.24
N PRO A 166 -28.48 -18.06 0.52
CA PRO A 166 -27.67 -18.34 1.68
C PRO A 166 -26.22 -18.53 1.24
N LYS A 167 -25.32 -17.78 1.90
CA LYS A 167 -23.88 -17.82 1.63
C LYS A 167 -23.23 -19.15 2.03
N TRP A 168 -23.86 -19.85 2.96
CA TRP A 168 -23.43 -21.12 3.52
C TRP A 168 -24.44 -22.18 3.13
N GLU A 169 -23.96 -23.29 2.57
CA GLU A 169 -24.77 -24.44 2.23
C GLU A 169 -25.17 -25.24 3.48
N ARG A 170 -25.81 -26.39 3.27
CA ARG A 170 -26.13 -27.37 4.30
C ARG A 170 -24.89 -27.86 5.08
N PRO A 171 -25.09 -28.46 6.26
CA PRO A 171 -24.03 -29.03 7.06
C PRO A 171 -23.36 -30.24 6.40
N TYR A 172 -22.05 -30.35 6.58
CA TYR A 172 -21.21 -31.48 6.18
C TYR A 172 -20.41 -31.98 7.38
N ARG A 173 -20.05 -33.26 7.37
CA ARG A 173 -19.15 -33.85 8.35
C ARG A 173 -17.72 -33.87 7.82
N VAL A 174 -16.75 -33.48 8.65
CA VAL A 174 -15.33 -33.62 8.29
C VAL A 174 -14.96 -35.09 8.39
N MET A 175 -14.54 -35.69 7.28
CA MET A 175 -14.07 -37.07 7.24
C MET A 175 -12.58 -37.15 7.60
N LYS A 176 -11.76 -36.33 6.93
CA LYS A 176 -10.30 -36.34 7.08
C LYS A 176 -9.75 -34.92 7.00
N ALA A 177 -8.79 -34.60 7.87
CA ALA A 177 -8.00 -33.38 7.80
C ALA A 177 -6.62 -33.71 7.20
N TYR A 178 -6.16 -32.87 6.28
CA TYR A 178 -4.82 -32.96 5.68
C TYR A 178 -3.90 -31.89 6.28
N GLU A 179 -2.59 -32.14 6.27
CA GLU A 179 -1.57 -31.24 6.86
C GLU A 179 -1.53 -29.86 6.19
N ASN A 180 -1.94 -29.76 4.93
CA ASN A 180 -1.98 -28.52 4.16
C ASN A 180 -3.24 -27.64 4.43
N GLY A 181 -4.00 -27.91 5.49
CA GLY A 181 -5.21 -27.14 5.83
C GLY A 181 -6.43 -27.43 4.94
N SER A 182 -6.38 -28.51 4.16
CA SER A 182 -7.52 -29.01 3.40
C SER A 182 -8.26 -30.12 4.15
N TYR A 183 -9.55 -30.29 3.86
CA TYR A 183 -10.43 -31.24 4.51
C TYR A 183 -11.22 -32.04 3.47
N LYS A 184 -11.38 -33.34 3.72
CA LYS A 184 -12.33 -34.19 3.01
C LYS A 184 -13.67 -34.17 3.75
N LEU A 185 -14.75 -33.94 3.03
CA LEU A 185 -16.09 -33.81 3.59
C LEU A 185 -16.96 -35.01 3.23
N GLN A 186 -17.97 -35.25 4.05
CA GLN A 186 -19.02 -36.24 3.87
C GLN A 186 -20.37 -35.57 4.10
N THR A 187 -21.38 -35.91 3.31
CA THR A 187 -22.77 -35.44 3.53
C THR A 187 -23.35 -36.11 4.78
N LEU A 188 -24.50 -35.60 5.26
CA LEU A 188 -25.24 -36.25 6.36
C LEU A 188 -25.81 -37.63 5.96
N GLU A 189 -25.94 -37.91 4.66
CA GLU A 189 -26.33 -39.21 4.09
C GLU A 189 -25.11 -40.14 3.90
N ASP A 190 -24.00 -39.86 4.57
CA ASP A 190 -22.75 -40.61 4.49
C ASP A 190 -22.07 -40.67 3.10
N LYS A 191 -22.49 -39.86 2.12
CA LYS A 191 -21.84 -39.79 0.80
C LYS A 191 -20.59 -38.91 0.84
N VAL A 192 -19.50 -39.41 0.28
CA VAL A 192 -18.22 -38.70 0.25
C VAL A 192 -18.24 -37.58 -0.79
N VAL A 193 -17.82 -36.37 -0.39
CA VAL A 193 -17.66 -35.27 -1.34
C VAL A 193 -16.39 -35.49 -2.18
N PRO A 194 -16.46 -35.49 -3.52
CA PRO A 194 -15.32 -35.84 -4.38
C PRO A 194 -14.10 -34.92 -4.20
N ARG A 195 -14.31 -33.62 -4.03
CA ARG A 195 -13.25 -32.61 -3.87
C ARG A 195 -12.86 -32.39 -2.41
N THR A 196 -11.60 -32.03 -2.17
CA THR A 196 -11.11 -31.51 -0.87
C THR A 196 -11.32 -30.00 -0.76
N TRP A 197 -11.50 -29.51 0.46
CA TRP A 197 -11.88 -28.12 0.73
C TRP A 197 -10.93 -27.46 1.71
N HIS A 198 -10.42 -26.27 1.38
CA HIS A 198 -9.57 -25.50 2.27
C HIS A 198 -10.36 -24.88 3.43
N ALA A 199 -9.73 -24.74 4.60
CA ALA A 199 -10.33 -24.21 5.82
C ALA A 199 -11.14 -22.90 5.62
N ILE A 200 -10.65 -22.01 4.75
CA ILE A 200 -11.25 -20.70 4.46
C ILE A 200 -12.68 -20.77 3.88
N ASN A 201 -13.00 -21.89 3.22
CA ASN A 201 -14.32 -22.13 2.61
C ASN A 201 -15.26 -22.90 3.54
N LEU A 202 -14.83 -23.15 4.78
CA LEU A 202 -15.56 -23.91 5.77
C LEU A 202 -15.82 -23.05 7.01
N ARG A 203 -16.93 -23.30 7.69
CA ARG A 203 -17.28 -22.65 8.96
C ARG A 203 -17.80 -23.69 9.93
N ARG A 204 -17.40 -23.63 11.20
CA ARG A 204 -17.86 -24.58 12.21
C ARG A 204 -19.38 -24.52 12.37
N CYS A 205 -20.01 -25.69 12.37
CA CYS A 205 -21.43 -25.90 12.62
C CYS A 205 -21.56 -26.59 13.98
N TYR A 206 -22.35 -26.01 14.88
CA TYR A 206 -22.68 -26.59 16.18
C TYR A 206 -24.09 -27.16 16.04
N MET A 207 -24.19 -28.48 15.84
CA MET A 207 -25.44 -29.24 15.95
C MET A 207 -25.57 -29.85 17.33
#